data_AF-A0A0D0GR66-F1
#
_entry.id   AF-A0A0D0GR66-F1
#
_cell.length_a   1.000
_cell.length_b   1.000
_cell.length_c   1.000
_cell.angle_alpha   90.00
_cell.angle_beta   90.00
_cell.angle_gamma   90.00
#
_symmetry.space_group_name_H-M   'P 1'
#
loop_
_entity.id
_entity.type
_entity.pdbx_description
1 polymer ?
#
loop_
_entity_poly.entity_id
_entity_poly.type
_entity_poly.pdbx_seq_one_letter_code
_entity_poly.pdbx_strand_id
1 'polypeptide(L)'
;MQKPENVTVQVAENAFHFTWDKDKTQTGNPGDRAIILLYSQTHRRPHINYSGARREELKDTFYLDPFYIKKNTYEVFIAFKDVMSDEVSQSVYCGRFIS
;
A
#
# COMPACT_ATOMS: atom_id res chain seq x y z
N MET A 1 -21.25 -8.58 -1.86
CA MET A 1 -19.93 -8.76 -2.51
C MET A 1 -19.12 -7.50 -2.27
N GLN A 2 -17.96 -7.65 -1.63
CA GLN A 2 -17.08 -6.51 -1.38
C GLN A 2 -16.42 -6.11 -2.71
N LYS A 3 -16.52 -4.85 -3.14
CA LYS A 3 -15.83 -4.36 -4.33
C LYS A 3 -14.34 -4.29 -4.02
N PRO A 4 -13.45 -4.81 -4.89
CA PRO A 4 -12.02 -4.70 -4.69
C PRO A 4 -11.59 -3.23 -4.67
N GLU A 5 -10.67 -2.89 -3.76
CA GLU A 5 -10.10 -1.55 -3.73
C GLU A 5 -9.30 -1.34 -5.01
N ASN A 6 -9.70 -0.36 -5.82
CA ASN A 6 -9.01 -0.04 -7.07
C ASN A 6 -7.79 0.82 -6.76
N VAL A 7 -6.69 0.15 -6.40
CA VAL A 7 -5.43 0.80 -6.04
C VAL A 7 -4.50 0.82 -7.25
N THR A 8 -3.96 1.99 -7.56
CA THR A 8 -2.91 2.18 -8.57
C THR A 8 -1.60 2.48 -7.86
N VAL A 9 -0.51 1.91 -8.38
CA VAL A 9 0.84 2.13 -7.84
C VAL A 9 1.75 2.61 -8.95
N GLN A 10 2.46 3.71 -8.71
CA GLN A 10 3.50 4.24 -9.58
C GLN A 10 4.82 4.24 -8.84
N VAL A 11 5.87 3.75 -9.48
CA VAL A 11 7.23 3.75 -8.91
C VAL A 11 8.02 4.85 -9.57
N ALA A 12 8.54 5.77 -8.77
CA ALA A 12 9.40 6.86 -9.23
C ALA A 12 10.53 7.08 -8.22
N GLU A 13 11.75 7.27 -8.73
CA GLU A 13 12.95 7.50 -7.92
C GLU A 13 13.19 6.43 -6.85
N ASN A 14 12.97 6.76 -5.57
CA ASN A 14 13.10 5.87 -4.42
C ASN A 14 11.75 5.65 -3.69
N ALA A 15 10.61 5.83 -4.38
CA ALA A 15 9.29 5.80 -3.78
C ALA A 15 8.26 4.98 -4.56
N PHE A 16 7.31 4.41 -3.81
CA PHE A 16 6.07 3.82 -4.32
C PHE A 16 4.92 4.76 -4.00
N HIS A 17 4.30 5.31 -5.04
CA HIS A 17 3.17 6.22 -4.93
C HIS A 17 1.88 5.44 -5.13
N PHE A 18 1.02 5.46 -4.13
CA PHE A 18 -0.27 4.77 -4.12
C PHE A 18 -1.37 5.80 -4.34
N THR A 19 -2.35 5.45 -5.15
CA THR A 19 -3.62 6.18 -5.27
C THR A 19 -4.79 5.21 -5.29
N TRP A 20 -5.95 5.63 -4.79
CA TRP A 20 -7.15 4.79 -4.81
C TRP A 20 -8.43 5.62 -5.02
N ASP A 21 -9.41 4.99 -5.66
CA ASP A 21 -10.67 5.63 -6.06
C ASP A 21 -11.69 5.61 -4.92
N LYS A 22 -12.11 6.78 -4.41
CA LYS A 22 -13.15 6.91 -3.37
C LYS A 22 -14.42 6.12 -3.67
N ASP A 23 -14.87 6.12 -4.93
CA ASP A 23 -16.12 5.48 -5.36
C ASP A 23 -16.02 3.95 -5.49
N LYS A 24 -14.80 3.41 -5.48
CA LYS A 24 -14.51 1.98 -5.66
C LYS A 24 -13.86 1.34 -4.43
N THR A 25 -13.23 2.11 -3.54
CA THR A 25 -12.81 1.68 -2.21
C THR A 25 -14.03 1.63 -1.30
N GLN A 26 -14.60 0.44 -1.15
CA GLN A 26 -15.88 0.22 -0.48
C GLN A 26 -15.79 0.42 1.05
N THR A 27 -16.80 1.07 1.64
CA THR A 27 -17.35 0.84 3.02
C THR A 27 -16.43 0.94 4.24
N GLY A 28 -15.17 1.36 4.11
CA GLY A 28 -14.30 1.61 5.26
C GLY A 28 -14.55 2.96 5.93
N ASN A 29 -14.05 3.13 7.16
CA ASN A 29 -14.09 4.42 7.84
C ASN A 29 -13.14 5.39 7.10
N PRO A 30 -13.56 6.63 6.79
CA PRO A 30 -12.68 7.66 6.21
C PRO A 30 -11.35 7.82 6.96
N GLY A 31 -11.35 7.60 8.28
CA GLY A 31 -10.18 7.67 9.15
C GLY A 31 -9.30 6.41 9.20
N ASP A 32 -9.67 5.32 8.52
CA ASP A 32 -8.83 4.11 8.45
C ASP A 32 -7.45 4.47 7.93
N ARG A 33 -6.41 3.85 8.48
CA ARG A 33 -5.02 4.08 8.10
C ARG A 33 -4.55 3.02 7.10
N ALA A 34 -3.89 3.46 6.04
CA ALA A 34 -3.25 2.53 5.11
C ALA A 34 -2.16 1.72 5.82
N ILE A 35 -2.13 0.43 5.54
CA ILE A 35 -1.02 -0.48 5.82
C ILE A 35 -0.44 -0.90 4.48
N ILE A 36 0.83 -0.59 4.24
CA ILE A 36 1.52 -0.92 2.99
C ILE A 36 2.63 -1.92 3.28
N LEU A 37 2.68 -2.98 2.48
CA LEU A 37 3.73 -3.99 2.52
C LEU A 37 4.41 -4.09 1.16
N LEU A 38 5.72 -3.91 1.16
CA LEU A 38 6.59 -4.12 0.00
C LEU A 38 7.49 -5.32 0.29
N TYR A 39 7.19 -6.48 -0.29
CA TYR A 39 8.03 -7.67 -0.12
C TYR A 39 9.14 -7.68 -1.16
N SER A 40 10.39 -7.49 -0.72
CA SER A 40 11.56 -7.62 -1.59
C SER A 40 11.85 -9.08 -1.85
N GLN A 41 11.74 -9.52 -3.10
CA GLN A 41 12.12 -10.88 -3.49
C GLN A 41 13.64 -11.08 -3.43
N THR A 42 14.44 -10.05 -3.79
CA THR A 42 15.91 -10.13 -3.76
C THR A 42 16.44 -10.33 -2.34
N HIS A 43 15.93 -9.57 -1.38
CA HIS A 43 16.40 -9.60 0.00
C HIS A 43 15.57 -10.51 0.92
N ARG A 44 14.48 -11.10 0.39
CA ARG A 44 13.52 -11.96 1.12
C ARG A 44 13.01 -11.32 2.42
N ARG A 45 12.70 -10.03 2.38
CA ARG A 45 12.22 -9.28 3.54
C ARG A 45 11.12 -8.29 3.17
N PRO A 46 10.16 -8.04 4.07
CA PRO A 46 9.18 -6.99 3.88
C PRO A 46 9.71 -5.63 4.36
N HIS A 47 9.29 -4.57 3.67
CA HIS A 47 9.28 -3.19 4.18
C HIS A 47 7.82 -2.83 4.45
N ILE A 48 7.51 -2.37 5.66
CA ILE A 48 6.13 -2.20 6.11
C ILE A 48 5.93 -0.81 6.68
N ASN A 49 4.83 -0.18 6.29
CA ASN A 49 4.30 1.02 6.91
C ASN A 49 2.94 0.62 7.50
N TYR A 50 2.84 0.65 8.83
CA TYR A 50 1.65 0.20 9.58
C TYR A 50 0.64 1.31 9.89
N SER A 51 0.95 2.57 9.58
CA SER A 51 0.08 3.70 9.88
C SER A 51 0.29 4.83 8.86
N GLY A 52 -0.03 4.54 7.61
CA GLY A 52 0.07 5.46 6.49
C GLY A 52 -1.00 6.54 6.46
N ALA A 53 -1.27 7.04 5.26
CA ALA A 53 -2.31 8.03 5.00
C ALA A 53 -3.70 7.51 5.39
N ARG A 54 -4.62 8.43 5.69
CA ARG A 54 -6.02 8.04 5.89
C ARG A 54 -6.63 7.59 4.58
N ARG A 55 -7.61 6.69 4.66
CA ARG A 55 -8.41 6.23 3.52
C ARG A 55 -9.03 7.39 2.75
N GLU A 56 -9.48 8.44 3.42
CA GLU A 56 -10.06 9.63 2.77
C GLU A 56 -9.06 10.52 2.01
N GLU A 57 -7.75 10.35 2.24
CA GLU A 57 -6.71 11.13 1.54
C GLU A 57 -6.47 10.63 0.11
N LEU A 58 -6.95 9.41 -0.22
CA LEU A 58 -6.94 8.81 -1.56
C LEU A 58 -5.55 8.56 -2.16
N LYS A 59 -4.49 8.77 -1.38
CA LYS A 59 -3.10 8.57 -1.78
C LYS A 59 -2.20 8.32 -0.59
N ASP A 60 -1.10 7.62 -0.83
CA ASP A 60 0.00 7.47 0.13
C ASP A 60 1.33 7.37 -0.62
N THR A 61 2.44 7.56 0.05
CA THR A 61 3.77 7.37 -0.53
C THR A 61 4.66 6.60 0.44
N PHE A 62 5.18 5.47 -0.04
CA PHE A 62 6.17 4.68 0.68
C PHE A 62 7.56 5.01 0.13
N TYR A 63 8.37 5.71 0.93
CA TYR A 63 9.76 5.97 0.62
C TYR A 63 10.64 4.80 1.06
N LEU A 64 11.52 4.36 0.17
CA LEU A 64 12.59 3.42 0.48
C LEU A 64 13.93 4.14 0.49
N ASP A 65 14.87 3.59 1.26
CA ASP A 65 16.28 3.95 1.08
C ASP A 65 16.68 3.65 -0.39
N PRO A 66 17.36 4.58 -1.09
CA PRO A 66 17.80 4.36 -2.47
C PRO A 66 18.58 3.06 -2.70
N PHE A 67 19.25 2.55 -1.67
CA PHE A 67 19.95 1.25 -1.71
C PHE A 67 18.99 0.08 -1.97
N TYR A 68 17.74 0.16 -1.49
CA TYR A 68 16.78 -0.95 -1.60
C TYR A 68 16.01 -0.97 -2.90
N ILE A 69 15.92 0.15 -3.63
CA ILE A 69 15.10 0.19 -4.84
C ILE A 69 15.81 -0.48 -6.02
N LYS A 70 17.12 -0.21 -6.22
CA LYS A 70 17.87 -0.69 -7.39
C LYS A 70 17.97 -2.23 -7.44
N LYS A 71 17.70 -2.78 -8.64
CA LYS A 71 17.86 -4.22 -8.96
C LYS A 71 17.05 -5.13 -8.05
N ASN A 72 15.84 -4.70 -7.73
CA ASN A 72 14.98 -5.41 -6.80
C ASN A 72 13.58 -5.60 -7.40
N THR A 73 12.95 -6.70 -7.00
CA THR A 73 11.56 -6.97 -7.33
C THR A 73 10.76 -6.85 -6.05
N TYR A 74 9.67 -6.07 -6.11
CA TYR A 74 8.73 -5.91 -5.03
C TYR A 74 7.37 -6.50 -5.37
N GLU A 75 6.85 -7.34 -4.49
CA GLU A 75 5.42 -7.66 -4.45
C GLU A 75 4.75 -6.68 -3.49
N VAL A 76 3.73 -5.99 -3.98
CA VAL A 76 3.16 -4.83 -3.29
C VAL A 76 1.74 -5.15 -2.85
N PHE A 77 1.48 -4.89 -1.58
CA PHE A 77 0.17 -5.08 -0.96
C PHE A 77 -0.23 -3.86 -0.17
N ILE A 78 -1.53 -3.61 -0.09
CA ILE A 78 -2.12 -2.58 0.76
C ILE A 78 -3.36 -3.12 1.46
N ALA A 79 -3.54 -2.71 2.71
CA ALA A 79 -4.77 -2.90 3.48
C ALA A 79 -5.09 -1.58 4.22
N PHE A 80 -6.24 -1.53 4.86
CA PHE A 80 -6.65 -0.39 5.67
C PHE A 80 -7.08 -0.87 7.04
N LYS A 81 -6.64 -0.15 8.06
CA LYS A 81 -6.87 -0.48 9.46
C LYS A 81 -7.71 0.59 10.12
N ASP A 82 -8.78 0.17 10.78
CA ASP A 82 -9.47 1.02 11.74
C ASP A 82 -8.60 1.17 13.00
N VAL A 83 -8.19 2.40 13.31
CA VAL A 83 -7.31 2.70 14.45
C VAL A 83 -8.02 2.50 15.79
N MET A 84 -9.36 2.58 15.81
CA MET A 84 -10.16 2.47 17.03
C MET A 84 -10.48 1.03 17.39
N SER A 85 -10.84 0.21 16.39
CA SER A 85 -11.25 -1.19 16.59
C SER A 85 -10.11 -2.20 16.36
N ASP A 86 -8.98 -1.77 15.79
CA ASP A 86 -7.86 -2.63 15.37
C ASP A 86 -8.22 -3.61 14.24
N GLU A 87 -9.42 -3.50 13.65
CA GLU A 87 -9.84 -4.29 12.50
C GLU A 87 -9.05 -3.90 11.24
N VAL A 88 -8.64 -4.91 10.46
CA VAL A 88 -7.89 -4.73 9.22
C VAL A 88 -8.68 -5.29 8.05
N SER A 89 -8.77 -4.52 6.97
CA SER A 89 -9.42 -4.94 5.74
C SER A 89 -8.69 -6.12 5.08
N GLN A 90 -9.37 -6.79 4.15
CA GLN A 90 -8.68 -7.69 3.23
C GLN A 90 -7.59 -6.93 2.47
N SER A 91 -6.40 -7.53 2.34
CA SER A 91 -5.31 -6.94 1.59
C SER A 91 -5.58 -7.00 0.09
N VAL A 92 -5.24 -5.93 -0.61
CA VAL A 92 -5.22 -5.88 -2.07
C VAL A 92 -3.81 -6.11 -2.56
N TYR A 93 -3.64 -7.06 -3.46
CA TYR A 93 -2.39 -7.23 -4.20
C TYR A 93 -2.34 -6.23 -5.36
N CYS A 94 -1.37 -5.31 -5.30
CA CYS A 94 -1.22 -4.23 -6.27
C CYS A 94 -0.32 -4.62 -7.45
N GLY A 95 0.30 -5.79 -7.40
CA GLY A 95 1.16 -6.30 -8.45
C GLY A 95 2.63 -6.37 -8.08
N ARG A 96 3.42 -6.68 -9.10
CA ARG A 96 4.87 -6.88 -9.01
C ARG A 96 5.58 -5.73 -9.74
N PHE A 97 6.52 -5.09 -9.06
CA PHE A 97 7.26 -3.94 -9.58
C PHE A 97 8.75 -4.24 -9.61
N ILE A 98 9.40 -3.92 -10.72
CA ILE A 98 10.83 -4.10 -10.93
C ILE A 98 11.48 -2.72 -10.89
N SER A 99 12.51 -2.59 -10.07
CA SER A 99 13.33 -1.39 -9.95
C SER A 99 14.82 -1.72 -10.07
#